data_AF-X1DRB7-F1
#
_entry.id   AF-X1DRB7-F1
#
_cell.length_a   1.000
_cell.length_b   1.000
_cell.length_c   1.000
_cell.angle_alpha   90.00
_cell.angle_beta   90.00
_cell.angle_gamma   90.00
#
_symmetry.space_group_name_H-M   'P 1'
#
loop_
_entity.id
_entity.type
_entity.pdbx_description
1 polymer ?
#
loop_
_entity_poly.entity_id
_entity_poly.type
_entity_poly.pdbx_seq_one_letter_code
_entity_poly.pdbx_strand_id
1 'polypeptide(L)' 'PETPIGTGYMIPYALVPIETIPLTPNGKIDRRALSQLSVISYQLSEDTFVAPRTPEEELLAGIWAEVLGVEKVG' A
#
# COMPACT_ATOMS: atom_id res chain seq x y z
N PRO A 1 -25.16 1.21 -1.82
CA PRO A 1 -24.55 0.26 -2.79
C PRO A 1 -23.03 0.34 -2.71
N GLU A 2 -22.42 -0.65 -2.06
CA GLU A 2 -20.98 -0.70 -1.82
C GLU A 2 -20.26 -0.99 -3.13
N THR A 3 -19.30 -0.13 -3.49
CA THR A 3 -18.50 -0.29 -4.70
C THR A 3 -17.64 -1.55 -4.55
N PRO A 4 -17.61 -2.47 -5.53
CA PRO A 4 -16.78 -3.67 -5.42
C PRO A 4 -15.31 -3.27 -5.37
N ILE A 5 -14.68 -3.44 -4.21
CA ILE A 5 -13.22 -3.49 -4.10
C ILE A 5 -12.80 -4.75 -4.87
N GLY A 6 -11.83 -4.64 -5.78
CA GLY A 6 -11.42 -5.75 -6.64
C GLY A 6 -11.06 -7.03 -5.86
N THR A 7 -11.03 -8.17 -6.55
CA THR A 7 -10.45 -9.40 -5.98
C THR A 7 -9.06 -9.14 -5.41
N GLY A 8 -8.62 -9.89 -4.41
CA GLY A 8 -7.37 -9.59 -3.68
C GLY A 8 -6.11 -9.43 -4.54
N TYR A 9 -6.08 -10.01 -5.74
CA TYR A 9 -4.99 -9.86 -6.71
C TYR A 9 -5.08 -8.62 -7.63
N MET A 10 -6.20 -7.89 -7.61
CA MET A 10 -6.42 -6.66 -8.38
C MET A 10 -6.32 -5.40 -7.52
N ILE A 11 -5.88 -5.53 -6.26
CA ILE A 11 -5.64 -4.38 -5.39
C ILE A 11 -4.29 -3.77 -5.78
N PRO A 12 -4.24 -2.47 -6.14
CA PRO A 12 -2.98 -1.84 -6.51
C PRO A 12 -2.06 -1.77 -5.29
N TYR A 13 -0.80 -2.15 -5.49
CA TYR A 13 0.25 -1.97 -4.48
C TYR A 13 0.47 -0.49 -4.14
N ALA A 14 0.23 0.40 -5.12
CA ALA A 14 0.54 1.80 -5.02
C ALA A 14 -0.58 2.73 -5.53
N LEU A 15 -0.85 3.81 -4.78
CA LEU A 15 -1.71 4.93 -5.17
C LEU A 15 -0.91 6.23 -5.09
N VAL A 16 -0.66 6.85 -6.24
CA VAL A 16 0.16 8.06 -6.36
C VAL A 16 -0.74 9.24 -6.69
N PRO A 17 -0.91 10.21 -5.78
CA PRO A 17 -1.66 11.43 -6.11
C PRO A 17 -0.87 12.27 -7.10
N ILE A 18 -1.53 12.73 -8.16
CA ILE A 18 -0.97 13.65 -9.16
C ILE A 18 -1.93 14.82 -9.35
N GLU A 19 -1.38 16.02 -9.52
CA GLU A 19 -2.20 17.21 -9.77
C GLU A 19 -2.73 17.24 -11.21
N THR A 20 -1.95 16.73 -12.16
CA THR A 20 -2.30 16.71 -13.59
C THR A 20 -1.84 15.43 -14.26
N ILE A 21 -2.65 14.92 -15.19
CA ILE A 21 -2.29 13.76 -16.03
C ILE A 21 -1.33 14.22 -17.13
N PRO A 22 -0.10 13.67 -17.22
CA PRO A 22 0.83 14.04 -18.28
C PRO A 22 0.33 13.49 -19.62
N LEU A 23 0.33 14.35 -20.63
CA LEU A 23 -0.11 14.02 -21.98
C LEU A 23 1.06 14.19 -22.96
N THR A 24 1.09 13.33 -23.97
CA THR A 24 1.91 13.49 -25.18
C THR A 24 1.45 14.73 -25.97
N PRO A 25 2.25 15.25 -26.92
CA PRO A 25 1.84 16.38 -27.78
C PRO A 25 0.53 16.14 -28.55
N ASN A 26 0.18 14.87 -28.79
CA ASN A 26 -1.06 14.47 -29.45
C ASN A 26 -2.24 14.27 -28.47
N GLY A 27 -2.08 14.68 -27.21
CA GLY A 27 -3.13 14.62 -26.18
C GLY A 27 -3.40 13.24 -25.57
N LYS A 28 -2.65 12.20 -25.97
CA LYS A 28 -2.75 10.87 -25.33
C LYS A 28 -1.98 10.85 -24.01
N ILE A 29 -2.42 10.03 -23.07
CA ILE A 29 -1.71 9.80 -21.80
C ILE A 29 -0.26 9.38 -22.07
N ASP A 30 0.69 10.12 -21.50
CA ASP A 30 2.09 9.73 -21.48
C ASP A 30 2.35 8.76 -20.32
N ARG A 31 2.26 7.47 -20.64
CA ARG A 31 2.50 6.39 -19.66
C ARG A 31 3.92 6.39 -19.12
N ARG A 32 4.91 6.82 -19.92
CA ARG A 32 6.30 6.84 -19.48
C ARG A 32 6.51 7.93 -18.44
N ALA A 33 5.95 9.12 -18.68
CA ALA A 33 5.96 10.20 -17.71
C ALA A 33 5.23 9.80 -16.41
N LEU A 34 4.05 9.17 -16.51
CA LEU A 34 3.31 8.65 -15.36
C LEU A 34 4.14 7.66 -14.51
N SER A 35 4.78 6.66 -15.14
CA SER A 35 5.57 5.67 -14.42
C SER A 35 6.81 6.24 -13.72
N GLN A 36 7.31 7.39 -14.17
CA GLN A 36 8.44 8.05 -13.50
C GLN A 36 8.00 8.77 -12.20
N LEU A 37 6.75 9.24 -12.12
CA LEU A 37 6.22 9.88 -10.92
C LEU A 37 6.09 8.91 -9.74
N SER A 38 5.77 7.64 -10.00
CA SER A 38 5.59 6.63 -8.94
C SER A 38 6.87 6.25 -8.22
N VAL A 39 8.04 6.40 -8.86
CA VAL A 39 9.34 6.04 -8.26
C VAL A 39 9.74 7.03 -7.15
N ILE A 40 9.24 8.26 -7.18
CA ILE A 40 9.62 9.32 -6.23
C ILE A 40 8.80 9.24 -4.94
N SER A 41 7.55 8.78 -5.00
CA SER A 41 6.63 8.78 -3.86
C SER A 41 6.62 7.47 -3.05
N TYR A 42 7.15 6.38 -3.62
CA TYR A 42 7.13 5.05 -3.00
C TYR A 42 8.47 4.69 -2.36
N GLN A 43 8.84 5.45 -1.32
CA GLN A 43 9.58 4.87 -0.20
C GLN A 43 8.52 4.47 0.84
N LEU A 44 7.77 3.40 0.57
CA LEU A 44 7.17 2.68 1.70
C LEU A 44 8.35 2.25 2.54
N SER A 45 8.40 2.75 3.76
CA SER A 45 9.28 2.27 4.80
C SER A 45 8.90 0.82 5.08
N GLU A 46 9.46 -0.12 4.30
CA GLU A 46 9.25 -1.57 4.43
C GLU A 46 9.56 -2.08 5.85
N ASP A 47 10.20 -1.27 6.70
CA ASP A 47 10.64 -1.59 8.05
C ASP A 47 9.96 -0.80 9.19
N THR A 48 8.78 -0.18 8.98
CA THR A 48 8.11 0.48 10.13
C THR A 48 7.23 -0.50 10.88
N PHE A 49 7.82 -1.23 11.83
CA PHE A 49 7.07 -1.94 12.86
C PHE A 49 6.07 -0.99 13.52
N VAL A 50 4.79 -1.36 13.52
CA VAL A 50 3.74 -0.62 14.22
C VAL A 50 3.29 -1.44 15.41
N ALA A 51 3.54 -0.90 16.61
CA ALA A 51 3.09 -1.55 17.84
C ALA A 51 1.54 -1.63 17.88
N PRO A 52 0.97 -2.73 18.42
CA PRO A 52 -0.44 -2.79 18.78
C PRO A 52 -0.84 -1.58 19.64
N ARG A 53 -2.00 -1.02 19.36
CA ARG A 53 -2.50 0.23 19.96
C ARG A 53 -3.68 0.00 20.89
N THR A 54 -4.26 -1.19 20.86
CA THR A 54 -5.44 -1.56 21.65
C THR A 54 -5.24 -2.92 22.32
N PRO A 55 -5.91 -3.20 23.45
CA PRO A 55 -5.85 -4.51 24.10
C PRO A 55 -6.22 -5.66 23.16
N GLU A 56 -7.15 -5.44 22.24
CA GLU A 56 -7.55 -6.43 21.24
C GLU A 56 -6.45 -6.68 20.21
N GLU A 57 -5.79 -5.63 19.72
CA GLU A 57 -4.63 -5.74 18.83
C GLU A 57 -3.46 -6.46 19.53
N GLU A 58 -3.22 -6.19 20.82
CA GLU A 58 -2.17 -6.87 21.62
C GLU A 58 -2.43 -8.37 21.76
N LEU A 59 -3.66 -8.74 22.11
CA LEU A 59 -4.07 -10.15 22.21
C LEU A 59 -3.89 -10.87 20.87
N LEU A 60 -4.35 -10.24 19.77
CA LEU A 60 -4.26 -10.82 18.44
C LEU A 60 -2.79 -10.97 17.99
N ALA A 61 -1.96 -9.95 18.19
CA ALA A 61 -0.55 -9.99 17.87
C ALA A 61 0.19 -11.08 18.66
N GLY A 62 -0.14 -11.27 19.94
CA GLY A 62 0.41 -12.34 20.77
C GLY A 62 0.04 -13.73 20.27
N ILE A 63 -1.22 -13.96 19.92
CA ILE A 63 -1.69 -15.24 19.34
C ILE A 63 -0.93 -15.54 18.03
N TRP A 64 -0.79 -14.55 17.15
CA TRP A 64 -0.06 -14.73 15.90
C TRP A 64 1.44 -14.97 16.11
N ALA A 65 2.07 -14.27 17.06
CA ALA A 65 3.47 -14.48 17.41
C ALA A 65 3.72 -15.92 17.89
N GLU A 66 2.83 -16.45 18.74
CA GLU A 66 2.88 -17.85 19.20
C GLU A 66 2.70 -18.84 18.05
N VAL A 67 1.65 -18.67 17.23
CA VAL A 67 1.32 -19.59 16.13
C VAL A 67 2.40 -19.60 15.04
N LEU A 68 2.97 -18.43 14.73
CA LEU A 68 4.01 -18.28 13.70
C LEU A 68 5.43 -18.53 14.24
N GLY A 69 5.60 -18.59 15.56
CA GLY A 69 6.91 -18.76 16.20
C GLY A 69 7.86 -17.57 16.00
N VAL A 70 7.33 -16.36 15.91
CA VAL A 70 8.10 -15.12 15.73
C VAL A 70 8.10 -14.28 17.00
N GLU A 71 9.12 -13.45 17.20
CA GLU A 71 9.20 -12.60 18.41
C GLU A 71 8.10 -11.54 18.46
N LYS A 72 7.77 -10.93 17.31
CA LYS A 72 6.80 -9.82 17.19
C LYS A 72 6.06 -9.86 15.86
N VAL A 73 4.83 -9.34 15.87
CA VAL A 73 3.96 -9.16 14.70
C VAL A 73 3.44 -7.72 14.71
N GLY A 74 3.57 -7.00 13.58
CA GLY A 74 3.15 -5.60 13.41
C GLY A 74 4.14 -4.77 12.62
#